data_AF-A0A1Y5NAL4-F1
#
_entry.id   AF-A0A1Y5NAL4-F1
#
_cell.length_a   1.000
_cell.length_b   1.000
_cell.length_c   1.000
_cell.angle_alpha   90.00
_cell.angle_beta   90.00
_cell.angle_gamma   90.00
#
_symmetry.space_group_name_H-M   'P 1'
#
loop_
_entity.id
_entity.type
_entity.pdbx_description
1 polymer ?
#
loop_
_entity_poly.entity_id
_entity_poly.type
_entity_poly.pdbx_seq_one_letter_code
_entity_poly.pdbx_strand_id
1 'polypeptide(L)'
;MSAINYKDNFVENFEAILASSTGERSIYQKALAHIKSEFDNFQITDDARAKFITSLMAEMTIAFTTKAMDAAGDVATKALTLEKELEALELKNQGLRDRLELDKQNLQMQIELTRAQTEKTKAETKLAQEQQVAIKEQINDNRIIKAGMMTGDFMQNVSNGNLSVPSDMFEYLFNIIDEIIKRAGINIKKVKNFNLPKIK
;
A
#
# COMPACT_ATOMS: atom_id res chain seq x y z
N MET A 1 -23.04 22.43 1.96
CA MET A 1 -23.02 23.82 2.45
C MET A 1 -23.51 24.71 1.32
N SER A 2 -24.26 25.78 1.60
CA SER A 2 -24.67 26.74 0.57
C SER A 2 -23.44 27.55 0.15
N ALA A 3 -23.17 27.63 -1.16
CA ALA A 3 -22.07 28.41 -1.70
C ALA A 3 -22.16 29.87 -1.22
N ILE A 4 -21.07 30.43 -0.68
CA ILE A 4 -21.08 31.83 -0.21
C ILE A 4 -21.11 32.74 -1.44
N ASN A 5 -22.22 33.48 -1.60
CA ASN A 5 -22.30 34.54 -2.59
C ASN A 5 -21.60 35.79 -2.06
N TYR A 6 -20.45 36.14 -2.67
CA TYR A 6 -19.66 37.31 -2.29
C TYR A 6 -20.49 38.59 -2.25
N LYS A 7 -21.38 38.81 -3.23
CA LYS A 7 -22.17 40.04 -3.34
C LYS A 7 -23.15 40.16 -2.17
N ASP A 8 -23.85 39.09 -1.86
CA ASP A 8 -24.86 39.09 -0.79
C ASP A 8 -24.18 39.21 0.58
N ASN A 9 -23.08 38.49 0.78
CA ASN A 9 -22.28 38.56 2.00
C ASN A 9 -21.65 39.95 2.21
N PHE A 10 -21.18 40.58 1.13
CA PHE A 10 -20.67 41.95 1.18
C PHE A 10 -21.77 42.94 1.57
N VAL A 11 -22.94 42.86 0.94
CA VAL A 11 -24.06 43.78 1.22
C VAL A 11 -24.54 43.61 2.67
N GLU A 12 -24.73 42.38 3.13
CA GLU A 12 -25.17 42.09 4.49
C GLU A 12 -24.17 42.59 5.55
N ASN A 13 -22.87 42.34 5.34
CA ASN A 13 -21.84 42.86 6.25
C ASN A 13 -21.75 44.39 6.21
N PHE A 14 -21.86 44.99 5.03
CA PHE A 14 -21.83 46.44 4.87
C PHE A 14 -23.00 47.10 5.62
N GLU A 15 -24.23 46.61 5.43
CA GLU A 15 -25.40 47.11 6.13
C GLU A 15 -25.28 46.96 7.65
N ALA A 16 -24.79 45.80 8.13
CA ALA A 16 -24.59 45.55 9.55
C ALA A 16 -23.53 46.48 10.17
N ILE A 17 -22.38 46.66 9.50
CA ILE A 17 -21.29 47.52 9.97
C ILE A 17 -21.73 48.99 9.98
N LEU A 18 -22.44 49.43 8.94
CA LEU A 18 -22.95 50.79 8.84
C LEU A 18 -23.99 51.07 9.94
N ALA A 19 -24.94 50.16 10.15
CA ALA A 19 -25.95 50.27 11.20
C ALA A 19 -25.31 50.33 12.60
N SER A 20 -24.31 49.48 12.86
CA SER A 20 -23.58 49.50 14.13
C SER A 20 -22.75 50.79 14.32
N SER A 21 -22.22 51.36 13.23
CA SER A 21 -21.37 52.55 13.28
C SER A 21 -22.16 53.86 13.42
N THR A 22 -23.45 53.85 13.12
CA THR A 22 -24.34 55.03 13.12
C THR A 22 -25.48 54.96 14.12
N GLY A 23 -25.75 53.80 14.71
CA GLY A 23 -26.83 53.60 15.68
C GLY A 23 -26.66 54.40 16.99
N GLU A 24 -27.69 54.40 17.84
CA GLU A 24 -27.75 55.25 19.05
C GLU A 24 -26.58 55.08 20.03
N ARG A 25 -26.00 53.87 20.09
CA ARG A 25 -24.87 53.56 20.99
C ARG A 25 -23.50 53.79 20.35
N SER A 26 -23.47 54.18 19.09
CA SER A 26 -22.25 54.33 18.30
C SER A 26 -21.38 55.48 18.78
N ILE A 27 -20.09 55.41 18.46
CA ILE A 27 -19.14 56.50 18.70
C ILE A 27 -19.57 57.76 17.91
N TYR A 28 -20.22 57.58 16.76
CA TYR A 28 -20.79 58.65 15.96
C TYR A 28 -21.80 59.48 16.76
N GLN A 29 -22.79 58.82 17.39
CA GLN A 29 -23.79 59.56 18.17
C GLN A 29 -23.23 60.17 19.46
N LYS A 30 -22.26 59.51 20.10
CA LYS A 30 -21.56 60.08 21.24
C LYS A 30 -20.78 61.34 20.86
N ALA A 31 -20.10 61.35 19.71
CA ALA A 31 -19.38 62.51 19.20
C ALA A 31 -20.32 63.67 18.88
N LEU A 32 -21.44 63.41 18.20
CA LEU A 32 -22.46 64.44 17.93
C LEU A 32 -23.05 65.03 19.21
N ALA A 33 -23.37 64.20 20.21
CA ALA A 33 -23.88 64.67 21.49
C ALA A 33 -22.87 65.57 22.22
N HIS A 34 -21.59 65.20 22.21
CA HIS A 34 -20.52 65.99 22.82
C HIS A 34 -20.34 67.34 22.11
N ILE A 35 -20.30 67.35 20.78
CA ILE A 35 -20.14 68.58 19.98
C ILE A 35 -21.31 69.56 20.20
N LYS A 36 -22.54 69.05 20.30
CA LYS A 36 -23.70 69.87 20.65
C LYS A 36 -23.54 70.52 22.03
N SER A 37 -23.10 69.76 23.03
CA SER A 37 -22.85 70.29 24.38
C SER A 37 -21.80 71.39 24.37
N GLU A 38 -20.72 71.25 23.61
CA GLU A 38 -19.68 72.29 23.50
C GLU A 38 -20.20 73.54 22.80
N PHE A 39 -21.02 73.40 21.77
CA PHE A 39 -21.64 74.57 21.13
C PHE A 39 -22.51 75.38 22.06
N ASP A 40 -23.23 74.72 22.97
CA ASP A 40 -24.01 75.39 24.02
C ASP A 40 -23.10 76.12 25.02
N ASN A 41 -21.97 75.53 25.41
CA ASN A 41 -21.00 76.16 26.29
C ASN A 41 -20.38 77.43 25.68
N PHE A 42 -20.09 77.44 24.38
CA PHE A 42 -19.45 78.56 23.69
C PHE A 42 -20.42 79.58 23.08
N GLN A 43 -21.73 79.42 23.26
CA GLN A 43 -22.76 80.32 22.72
C GLN A 43 -22.63 80.59 21.20
N ILE A 44 -22.19 79.58 20.43
CA ILE A 44 -22.05 79.68 18.97
C ILE A 44 -23.43 79.95 18.35
N THR A 45 -23.51 80.86 17.36
CA THR A 45 -24.75 81.21 16.67
C THR A 45 -25.33 80.04 15.87
N ASP A 46 -26.64 80.02 15.70
CA ASP A 46 -27.34 78.94 14.99
C ASP A 46 -26.87 78.76 13.53
N ASP A 47 -26.52 79.85 12.84
CA ASP A 47 -25.97 79.79 11.47
C ASP A 47 -24.58 79.11 11.43
N ALA A 48 -23.71 79.43 12.39
CA ALA A 48 -22.39 78.82 12.50
C ALA A 48 -22.48 77.34 12.92
N ARG A 49 -23.40 77.01 13.84
CA ARG A 49 -23.72 75.62 14.23
C ARG A 49 -24.22 74.82 13.04
N ALA A 50 -25.17 75.35 12.27
CA ALA A 50 -25.75 74.67 11.12
C ALA A 50 -24.70 74.36 10.04
N LYS A 51 -23.84 75.34 9.70
CA LYS A 51 -22.75 75.14 8.73
C LYS A 51 -21.74 74.10 9.20
N PHE A 52 -21.31 74.18 10.45
CA PHE A 52 -20.33 73.23 11.00
C PHE A 52 -20.89 71.81 11.09
N ILE A 53 -22.09 71.64 11.67
CA ILE A 53 -22.72 70.32 11.82
C ILE A 53 -22.94 69.68 10.45
N THR A 54 -23.40 70.45 9.45
CA THR A 54 -23.64 69.91 8.11
C THR A 54 -22.34 69.45 7.44
N SER A 55 -21.27 70.25 7.54
CA SER A 55 -19.95 69.90 6.98
C SER A 55 -19.35 68.68 7.69
N LEU A 56 -19.39 68.66 9.02
CA LEU A 56 -18.86 67.56 9.82
C LEU A 56 -19.65 66.27 9.58
N MET A 57 -20.99 66.34 9.53
CA MET A 57 -21.82 65.18 9.25
C MET A 57 -21.53 64.61 7.86
N ALA A 58 -21.34 65.46 6.84
CA ALA A 58 -21.00 65.01 5.50
C ALA A 58 -19.65 64.29 5.47
N GLU A 59 -18.60 64.89 6.06
CA GLU A 59 -17.27 64.29 6.14
C GLU A 59 -17.25 62.98 6.93
N MET A 60 -17.89 62.95 8.10
CA MET A 60 -17.97 61.75 8.91
C MET A 60 -18.77 60.66 8.20
N THR A 61 -19.87 60.99 7.52
CA THR A 61 -20.68 60.01 6.77
C THR A 61 -19.86 59.39 5.65
N ILE A 62 -19.12 60.20 4.89
CA ILE A 62 -18.20 59.69 3.85
C ILE A 62 -17.16 58.76 4.49
N ALA A 63 -16.48 59.21 5.54
CA ALA A 63 -15.43 58.44 6.19
C ALA A 63 -15.92 57.10 6.78
N PHE A 64 -17.08 57.09 7.44
CA PHE A 64 -17.66 55.86 7.98
C PHE A 64 -18.14 54.93 6.88
N THR A 65 -18.77 55.46 5.83
CA THR A 65 -19.25 54.65 4.71
C THR A 65 -18.08 53.98 3.99
N THR A 66 -17.00 54.73 3.70
CA THR A 66 -15.79 54.17 3.07
C THR A 66 -15.17 53.09 3.93
N LYS A 67 -14.96 53.34 5.24
CA LYS A 67 -14.40 52.31 6.13
C LYS A 67 -15.29 51.08 6.28
N ALA A 68 -16.61 51.26 6.28
CA ALA A 68 -17.55 50.15 6.33
C ALA A 68 -17.49 49.32 5.04
N MET A 69 -17.36 49.95 3.87
CA MET A 69 -17.14 49.26 2.59
C MET A 69 -15.84 48.45 2.60
N ASP A 70 -14.74 49.04 3.05
CA ASP A 70 -13.44 48.36 3.12
C ASP A 70 -13.52 47.13 4.05
N ALA A 71 -14.06 47.30 5.26
CA ALA A 71 -14.20 46.22 6.23
C ALA A 71 -15.14 45.10 5.73
N ALA A 72 -16.25 45.45 5.09
CA ALA A 72 -17.17 44.47 4.51
C ALA A 72 -16.50 43.69 3.36
N GLY A 73 -15.71 44.36 2.52
CA GLY A 73 -14.93 43.74 1.45
C GLY A 73 -13.91 42.73 1.99
N ASP A 74 -13.19 43.10 3.06
CA ASP A 74 -12.23 42.21 3.72
C ASP A 74 -12.90 40.96 4.31
N VAL A 75 -14.04 41.12 4.98
CA VAL A 75 -14.78 40.00 5.57
C VAL A 75 -15.34 39.09 4.49
N ALA A 76 -15.98 39.64 3.45
CA ALA A 76 -16.53 38.87 2.34
C ALA A 76 -15.43 38.10 1.59
N THR A 77 -14.27 38.73 1.39
CA THR A 77 -13.11 38.09 0.75
C THR A 77 -12.58 36.94 1.59
N LYS A 78 -12.39 37.15 2.91
CA LYS A 78 -11.94 36.09 3.83
C LYS A 78 -12.92 34.92 3.86
N ALA A 79 -14.22 35.19 3.91
CA ALA A 79 -15.24 34.15 3.90
C ALA A 79 -15.15 33.28 2.64
N LEU A 80 -15.04 33.90 1.47
CA LEU A 80 -14.88 33.19 0.19
C LEU A 80 -13.57 32.39 0.12
N THR A 81 -12.46 32.94 0.60
CA THR A 81 -11.18 32.25 0.64
C THR A 81 -11.24 31.02 1.53
N LEU A 82 -11.81 31.13 2.73
CA LEU A 82 -11.96 30.01 3.65
C LEU A 82 -12.84 28.89 3.08
N GLU A 83 -13.92 29.23 2.38
CA GLU A 83 -14.77 28.24 1.71
C GLU A 83 -13.99 27.46 0.65
N LYS A 84 -13.21 28.15 -0.18
CA LYS A 84 -12.38 27.50 -1.21
C LYS A 84 -11.26 26.65 -0.59
N GLU A 85 -10.67 27.10 0.51
CA GLU A 85 -9.67 26.31 1.24
C GLU A 85 -10.28 25.04 1.84
N LEU A 86 -11.49 25.12 2.38
CA LEU A 86 -12.24 23.98 2.88
C LEU A 86 -12.57 22.99 1.77
N GLU A 87 -13.07 23.47 0.63
CA GLU A 87 -13.36 22.62 -0.54
C GLU A 87 -12.09 21.92 -1.05
N ALA A 88 -10.97 22.64 -1.13
CA ALA A 88 -9.69 22.06 -1.53
C ALA A 88 -9.19 21.00 -0.52
N LEU A 89 -9.40 21.21 0.78
CA LEU A 89 -9.08 20.26 1.83
C LEU A 89 -9.98 19.01 1.77
N GLU A 90 -11.28 19.17 1.49
CA GLU A 90 -12.21 18.05 1.31
C GLU A 90 -11.81 17.19 0.11
N LEU A 91 -11.53 17.80 -1.05
CA LEU A 91 -11.05 17.11 -2.25
C LEU A 91 -9.72 16.39 -1.99
N LYS A 92 -8.79 17.03 -1.29
CA LYS A 92 -7.51 16.40 -0.91
C LYS A 92 -7.71 15.21 0.01
N ASN A 93 -8.59 15.31 1.00
CA ASN A 93 -8.93 14.20 1.89
C ASN A 93 -9.58 13.04 1.14
N GLN A 94 -10.47 13.33 0.20
CA GLN A 94 -11.09 12.32 -0.65
C GLN A 94 -10.03 11.59 -1.49
N GLY A 95 -9.14 12.34 -2.16
CA GLY A 95 -8.04 11.74 -2.93
C GLY A 95 -7.07 10.89 -2.09
N LEU A 96 -6.84 11.27 -0.82
CA LEU A 96 -6.06 10.45 0.11
C LEU A 96 -6.77 9.14 0.49
N ARG A 97 -8.10 9.19 0.67
CA ARG A 97 -8.91 7.98 0.95
C ARG A 97 -8.91 7.02 -0.22
N ASP A 98 -9.12 7.53 -1.44
CA ASP A 98 -9.13 6.72 -2.65
C ASP A 98 -7.76 6.06 -2.88
N ARG A 99 -6.66 6.78 -2.64
CA ARG A 99 -5.31 6.22 -2.70
C ARG A 99 -5.09 5.13 -1.65
N LEU A 100 -5.51 5.38 -0.41
CA LEU A 100 -5.41 4.38 0.66
C LEU A 100 -6.17 3.10 0.33
N GLU A 101 -7.34 3.22 -0.31
CA GLU A 101 -8.13 2.08 -0.74
C GLU A 101 -7.46 1.28 -1.87
N LEU A 102 -6.92 1.97 -2.87
CA LEU A 102 -6.11 1.34 -3.93
C LEU A 102 -4.87 0.62 -3.36
N ASP A 103 -4.16 1.26 -2.43
CA ASP A 103 -2.99 0.66 -1.78
C ASP A 103 -3.39 -0.60 -1.00
N LYS A 104 -4.53 -0.58 -0.31
CA LYS A 104 -5.06 -1.75 0.40
C LYS A 104 -5.38 -2.91 -0.56
N GLN A 105 -6.02 -2.63 -1.70
CA GLN A 105 -6.30 -3.64 -2.73
C GLN A 105 -5.02 -4.22 -3.33
N ASN A 106 -4.04 -3.35 -3.64
CA ASN A 106 -2.73 -3.78 -4.14
C ASN A 106 -2.00 -4.68 -3.15
N LEU A 107 -2.01 -4.33 -1.87
CA LEU A 107 -1.40 -5.14 -0.82
C LEU A 107 -2.10 -6.50 -0.68
N GLN A 108 -3.42 -6.55 -0.76
CA GLN A 108 -4.17 -7.81 -0.75
C GLN A 108 -3.77 -8.71 -1.93
N MET A 109 -3.66 -8.14 -3.13
CA MET A 109 -3.23 -8.89 -4.32
C MET A 109 -1.78 -9.38 -4.19
N GLN A 110 -0.87 -8.56 -3.64
CA GLN A 110 0.49 -9.00 -3.35
C GLN A 110 0.52 -10.16 -2.37
N ILE A 111 -0.29 -10.12 -1.30
CA ILE A 111 -0.41 -11.21 -0.33
C ILE A 111 -0.87 -12.50 -1.01
N GLU A 112 -1.89 -12.43 -1.89
CA GLU A 112 -2.38 -13.60 -2.64
C GLU A 112 -1.31 -14.17 -3.58
N LEU A 113 -0.63 -13.31 -4.34
CA LEU A 113 0.47 -13.72 -5.22
C LEU A 113 1.61 -14.38 -4.43
N THR A 114 2.01 -13.79 -3.31
CA THR A 114 3.04 -14.37 -2.43
C THR A 114 2.62 -15.72 -1.87
N ARG A 115 1.34 -15.90 -1.48
CA ARG A 115 0.82 -17.20 -1.04
C ARG A 115 0.88 -18.24 -2.15
N ALA A 116 0.42 -17.90 -3.36
CA ALA A 116 0.47 -18.79 -4.52
C ALA A 116 1.91 -19.19 -4.88
N GLN A 117 2.85 -18.23 -4.85
CA GLN A 117 4.28 -18.51 -5.05
C GLN A 117 4.83 -19.43 -3.95
N THR A 118 4.47 -19.18 -2.69
CA THR A 118 4.90 -20.02 -1.56
C THR A 118 4.40 -21.45 -1.72
N GLU A 119 3.14 -21.65 -2.13
CA GLU A 119 2.57 -22.96 -2.40
C GLU A 119 3.28 -23.66 -3.57
N LYS A 120 3.50 -22.94 -4.67
CA LYS A 120 4.27 -23.45 -5.81
C LYS A 120 5.68 -23.89 -5.39
N THR A 121 6.41 -23.06 -4.65
CA THR A 121 7.75 -23.40 -4.17
C THR A 121 7.73 -24.60 -3.23
N LYS A 122 6.71 -24.75 -2.36
CA LYS A 122 6.54 -25.95 -1.53
C LYS A 122 6.33 -27.21 -2.39
N ALA A 123 5.51 -27.12 -3.44
CA ALA A 123 5.27 -28.23 -4.35
C ALA A 123 6.56 -28.60 -5.12
N GLU A 124 7.28 -27.60 -5.64
CA GLU A 124 8.57 -27.80 -6.32
C GLU A 124 9.62 -28.41 -5.38
N THR A 125 9.66 -27.98 -4.11
CA THR A 125 10.57 -28.55 -3.11
C THR A 125 10.25 -30.02 -2.83
N LYS A 126 8.96 -30.38 -2.68
CA LYS A 126 8.54 -31.77 -2.51
C LYS A 126 8.91 -32.62 -3.71
N LEU A 127 8.61 -32.14 -4.92
CA LEU A 127 8.97 -32.83 -6.16
C LEU A 127 10.48 -33.03 -6.26
N ALA A 128 11.29 -32.01 -5.93
CA ALA A 128 12.74 -32.12 -5.93
C ALA A 128 13.25 -33.15 -4.91
N GLN A 129 12.63 -33.25 -3.73
CA GLN A 129 12.95 -34.26 -2.73
C GLN A 129 12.62 -35.67 -3.24
N GLU A 130 11.43 -35.87 -3.82
CA GLU A 130 11.00 -37.15 -4.40
C GLU A 130 11.94 -37.57 -5.55
N GLN A 131 12.29 -36.63 -6.43
CA GLN A 131 13.25 -36.86 -7.51
C GLN A 131 14.63 -37.21 -6.97
N GLN A 132 15.10 -36.54 -5.91
CA GLN A 132 16.40 -36.85 -5.31
C GLN A 132 16.44 -38.27 -4.74
N VAL A 133 15.35 -38.73 -4.11
CA VAL A 133 15.24 -40.11 -3.61
C VAL A 133 15.27 -41.09 -4.76
N ALA A 134 14.44 -40.89 -5.79
CA ALA A 134 14.40 -41.76 -6.97
C ALA A 134 15.76 -41.82 -7.69
N ILE A 135 16.46 -40.69 -7.83
CA ILE A 135 17.81 -40.65 -8.42
C ILE A 135 18.81 -41.43 -7.55
N LYS A 136 18.76 -41.31 -6.22
CA LYS A 136 19.64 -42.08 -5.33
C LYS A 136 19.41 -43.58 -5.46
N GLU A 137 18.16 -44.01 -5.53
CA GLU A 137 17.78 -45.40 -5.75
C GLU A 137 18.31 -45.89 -7.12
N GLN A 138 18.08 -45.13 -8.19
CA GLN A 138 18.60 -45.44 -9.53
C GLN A 138 20.13 -45.53 -9.59
N ILE A 139 20.85 -44.65 -8.89
CA ILE A 139 22.32 -44.70 -8.81
C ILE A 139 22.75 -45.97 -8.08
N ASN A 140 22.07 -46.33 -6.98
CA ASN A 140 22.38 -47.54 -6.23
C ASN A 140 22.15 -48.79 -7.06
N ASP A 141 21.01 -48.88 -7.74
CA ASP A 141 20.68 -50.02 -8.60
C ASP A 141 21.65 -50.11 -9.78
N ASN A 142 22.04 -48.99 -10.39
CA ASN A 142 23.09 -48.97 -11.41
C ASN A 142 24.44 -49.49 -10.89
N ARG A 143 24.83 -49.15 -9.67
CA ARG A 143 26.08 -49.66 -9.07
C ARG A 143 26.03 -51.17 -8.90
N ILE A 144 24.90 -51.71 -8.42
CA ILE A 144 24.71 -53.16 -8.24
C ILE A 144 24.71 -53.88 -9.60
N ILE A 145 24.00 -53.34 -10.60
CA ILE A 145 24.00 -53.90 -11.97
C ILE A 145 25.41 -53.91 -12.55
N LYS A 146 26.17 -52.81 -12.43
CA LYS A 146 27.56 -52.75 -12.89
C LYS A 146 28.46 -53.73 -12.15
N ALA A 147 28.30 -53.88 -10.83
CA ALA A 147 29.05 -54.86 -10.05
C ALA A 147 28.76 -56.30 -10.51
N GLY A 148 27.49 -56.62 -10.79
CA GLY A 148 27.09 -57.90 -11.38
C GLY A 148 27.71 -58.13 -12.76
N MET A 149 27.64 -57.13 -13.65
CA MET A 149 28.27 -57.18 -14.98
C MET A 149 29.78 -57.39 -14.89
N MET A 150 30.50 -56.56 -14.12
CA MET A 150 31.95 -56.68 -13.95
C MET A 150 32.37 -58.03 -13.38
N THR A 151 31.61 -58.56 -12.41
CA THR A 151 31.87 -59.87 -11.81
C THR A 151 31.65 -60.97 -12.86
N GLY A 152 30.56 -60.91 -13.62
CA GLY A 152 30.28 -61.83 -14.73
C GLY A 152 31.36 -61.80 -15.81
N ASP A 153 31.74 -60.61 -16.27
CA ASP A 153 32.79 -60.40 -17.28
C ASP A 153 34.15 -60.94 -16.79
N PHE A 154 34.52 -60.68 -15.52
CA PHE A 154 35.74 -61.21 -14.93
C PHE A 154 35.73 -62.74 -14.92
N MET A 155 34.64 -63.35 -14.47
CA MET A 155 34.49 -64.81 -14.44
C MET A 155 34.56 -65.43 -15.84
N GLN A 156 33.94 -64.79 -16.84
CA GLN A 156 34.02 -65.22 -18.24
C GLN A 156 35.46 -65.15 -18.76
N ASN A 157 36.18 -64.07 -18.47
CA ASN A 157 37.58 -63.91 -18.89
C ASN A 157 38.52 -64.92 -18.23
N VAL A 158 38.34 -65.20 -16.93
CA VAL A 158 39.09 -66.26 -16.22
C VAL A 158 38.81 -67.63 -16.83
N SER A 159 37.54 -67.94 -17.10
CA SER A 159 37.16 -69.20 -17.76
C SER A 159 37.73 -69.32 -19.18
N ASN A 160 37.74 -68.25 -19.96
CA ASN A 160 38.32 -68.22 -21.31
C ASN A 160 39.85 -68.38 -21.28
N GLY A 161 40.50 -68.00 -20.18
CA GLY A 161 41.93 -68.20 -19.93
C GLY A 161 42.30 -69.61 -19.43
N ASN A 162 41.38 -70.59 -19.49
CA ASN A 162 41.55 -71.94 -18.97
C ASN A 162 41.83 -72.02 -17.45
N LEU A 163 41.44 -71.00 -16.69
CA LEU A 163 41.50 -71.00 -15.22
C LEU A 163 40.13 -71.36 -14.65
N SER A 164 40.12 -72.15 -13.58
CA SER A 164 38.87 -72.51 -12.88
C SER A 164 38.40 -71.34 -12.03
N VAL A 165 37.18 -70.87 -12.27
CA VAL A 165 36.50 -69.90 -11.41
C VAL A 165 36.07 -70.60 -10.09
N PRO A 166 36.44 -70.07 -8.90
CA PRO A 166 36.02 -70.65 -7.62
C PRO A 166 34.50 -70.62 -7.43
N SER A 167 33.95 -71.60 -6.69
CA SER A 167 32.52 -71.69 -6.35
C SER A 167 32.00 -70.42 -5.67
N ASP A 168 32.80 -69.83 -4.78
CA ASP A 168 32.42 -68.67 -3.97
C ASP A 168 32.20 -67.42 -4.83
N MET A 169 32.89 -67.32 -5.98
CA MET A 169 32.68 -66.24 -6.95
C MET A 169 31.35 -66.38 -7.70
N PHE A 170 30.93 -67.61 -8.01
CA PHE A 170 29.59 -67.86 -8.54
C PHE A 170 28.53 -67.52 -7.52
N GLU A 171 28.70 -67.96 -6.27
CA GLU A 171 27.77 -67.64 -5.19
C GLU A 171 27.62 -66.12 -5.01
N TYR A 172 28.72 -65.37 -5.03
CA TYR A 172 28.70 -63.90 -4.96
C TYR A 172 27.93 -63.28 -6.14
N LEU A 173 28.18 -63.71 -7.38
CA LEU A 173 27.45 -63.23 -8.56
C LEU A 173 25.95 -63.53 -8.49
N PHE A 174 25.58 -64.75 -8.11
CA PHE A 174 24.18 -65.14 -7.98
C PHE A 174 23.47 -64.40 -6.84
N ASN A 175 24.18 -64.08 -5.75
CA ASN A 175 23.62 -63.26 -4.69
C ASN A 175 23.39 -61.80 -5.15
N ILE A 176 24.29 -61.22 -5.97
CA ILE A 176 24.07 -59.91 -6.60
C ILE A 176 22.84 -59.93 -7.52
N ILE A 177 22.73 -60.96 -8.37
CA ILE A 177 21.60 -61.13 -9.30
C ILE A 177 20.28 -61.32 -8.54
N ASP A 178 20.28 -62.13 -7.48
CA ASP A 178 19.11 -62.33 -6.59
C ASP A 178 18.68 -61.01 -5.92
N GLU A 179 19.63 -60.17 -5.52
CA GLU A 179 19.34 -58.84 -4.95
C GLU A 179 18.73 -57.89 -5.99
N ILE A 180 19.23 -57.87 -7.23
CA ILE A 180 18.64 -57.09 -8.34
C ILE A 180 17.20 -57.55 -8.63
N ILE A 181 16.97 -58.87 -8.71
CA ILE A 181 15.67 -59.47 -8.98
C ILE A 181 14.66 -59.13 -7.88
N LYS A 182 15.07 -59.22 -6.60
CA LYS A 182 14.24 -58.83 -5.46
C LYS A 182 13.84 -57.36 -5.50
N ARG A 183 14.77 -56.47 -5.85
CA ARG A 183 14.50 -55.02 -5.97
C ARG A 183 13.57 -54.69 -7.14
N ALA A 184 13.61 -55.48 -8.22
CA ALA A 184 12.67 -55.36 -9.34
C ALA A 184 11.26 -55.92 -9.05
N GLY A 185 11.02 -56.47 -7.85
CA GLY A 185 9.73 -57.06 -7.47
C GLY A 185 9.42 -58.39 -8.19
N ILE A 186 10.42 -59.01 -8.82
CA ILE A 186 10.25 -60.26 -9.57
C ILE A 186 10.57 -61.42 -8.62
N ASN A 187 9.62 -62.35 -8.46
CA ASN A 187 9.79 -63.48 -7.53
C ASN A 187 10.29 -64.72 -8.29
N ILE A 188 11.62 -64.90 -8.36
CA ILE A 188 12.27 -66.06 -8.98
C ILE A 188 12.77 -66.99 -7.86
N LYS A 189 12.63 -68.31 -8.04
CA LYS A 189 13.16 -69.30 -7.08
C LYS A 189 14.69 -69.18 -7.03
N LYS A 190 15.24 -68.84 -5.86
CA LYS A 190 16.69 -68.79 -5.61
C LYS A 190 17.34 -70.12 -6.03
N VAL A 191 18.41 -70.04 -6.82
CA VAL A 191 19.21 -71.20 -7.22
C VAL A 191 19.84 -71.81 -5.95
N LYS A 192 19.56 -73.09 -5.68
CA LYS A 192 20.05 -73.80 -4.48
C LYS A 192 21.29 -74.64 -4.71
N ASN A 193 21.68 -74.88 -5.96
CA ASN A 193 22.82 -75.71 -6.33
C ASN A 193 23.77 -74.93 -7.23
N PHE A 194 24.94 -74.61 -6.69
CA PHE A 194 25.99 -73.85 -7.37
C PHE A 194 27.09 -74.76 -7.97
N ASN A 195 26.95 -76.09 -7.87
CA ASN A 195 27.93 -77.02 -8.41
C ASN A 195 27.85 -77.06 -9.93
N LEU A 196 28.95 -76.64 -10.59
CA LEU A 196 29.15 -76.88 -12.00
C LEU A 196 29.46 -78.38 -12.20
N PRO A 197 28.71 -79.12 -13.04
CA PRO A 197 29.10 -80.47 -13.39
C PRO A 197 30.47 -80.42 -14.07
N LYS A 198 31.43 -81.21 -13.58
CA LYS A 198 32.71 -81.38 -14.27
C LYS A 198 32.44 -81.85 -15.68
N ILE A 199 32.83 -81.06 -16.68
CA ILE A 199 32.89 -81.51 -18.05
C ILE A 199 33.99 -82.59 -18.09
N LYS A 200 33.61 -83.80 -18.53
CA LYS A 200 34.54 -84.91 -18.74
C LYS A 200 35.48 -84.60 -19.90
#